data_AF-A0A662WIH1-F1
#
_entry.id   AF-A0A662WIH1-F1
#
_cell.length_a   1.000
_cell.length_b   1.000
_cell.length_c   1.000
_cell.angle_alpha   90.00
_cell.angle_beta   90.00
_cell.angle_gamma   90.00
#
_symmetry.space_group_name_H-M   'P 1'
#
loop_
_entity.id
_entity.type
_entity.pdbx_description
1 polymer ?
#
loop_
_entity_poly.entity_id
_entity_poly.type
_entity_poly.pdbx_seq_one_letter_code
_entity_poly.pdbx_strand_id
1 'polypeptide(L)'
;MGKECDQPQIAALTEALQVGVKIEYLDGSAGPDEDLQSYVCSPTVPPVAVGSDSPPRSSSSMTEQLSAQEQAFSITLLYRPGHYDILYPRESGDATQEDSASS
;
A
#
# COMPACT_ATOMS: atom_id res chain seq x y z
N MET A 1 10.37 -20.23 10.38
CA MET A 1 9.60 -19.19 11.11
C MET A 1 10.60 -18.25 11.77
N GLY A 2 10.40 -16.93 11.66
CA GLY A 2 11.37 -15.93 12.14
C GLY A 2 12.44 -15.52 11.11
N LYS A 3 12.15 -15.64 9.81
CA LYS A 3 12.97 -15.05 8.74
C LYS A 3 12.33 -13.75 8.31
N GLU A 4 13.16 -12.74 8.09
CA GLU A 4 12.71 -11.45 7.56
C GLU A 4 12.13 -11.65 6.16
N CYS A 5 11.07 -10.91 5.89
CA CYS A 5 10.35 -10.93 4.64
C CYS A 5 10.78 -9.67 3.87
N ASP A 6 11.25 -9.83 2.64
CA ASP A 6 11.69 -8.74 1.76
C ASP A 6 10.71 -8.59 0.57
N GLN A 7 10.99 -7.63 -0.31
CA GLN A 7 10.13 -7.24 -1.43
C GLN A 7 9.59 -8.42 -2.27
N PRO A 8 10.37 -9.47 -2.63
CA PRO A 8 9.85 -10.57 -3.44
C PRO A 8 8.74 -11.36 -2.75
N GLN A 9 8.87 -11.58 -1.44
CA GLN A 9 7.88 -12.33 -0.66
C GLN A 9 6.62 -11.49 -0.42
N ILE A 10 6.80 -10.18 -0.18
CA ILE A 10 5.70 -9.23 -0.05
C ILE A 10 4.90 -9.15 -1.36
N ALA A 11 5.58 -9.11 -2.51
CA ALA A 11 4.95 -9.11 -3.82
C ALA A 11 4.17 -10.40 -4.08
N ALA A 12 4.79 -11.56 -3.82
CA ALA A 12 4.11 -12.85 -3.98
C ALA A 12 2.85 -12.97 -3.10
N LEU A 13 2.90 -12.45 -1.86
CA LEU A 13 1.76 -12.45 -0.95
C LEU A 13 0.65 -11.48 -1.41
N THR A 14 1.06 -10.29 -1.87
CA THR A 14 0.17 -9.25 -2.44
C THR A 14 -0.61 -9.80 -3.62
N GLU A 15 0.05 -10.54 -4.52
CA GLU A 15 -0.60 -11.17 -5.66
C GLU A 15 -1.50 -12.35 -5.25
N ALA A 16 -1.04 -13.21 -4.33
CA ALA A 16 -1.80 -14.36 -3.89
C ALA A 16 -3.08 -13.99 -3.12
N LEU A 17 -3.03 -12.93 -2.32
CA LEU A 17 -4.15 -12.47 -1.50
C LEU A 17 -4.99 -11.37 -2.17
N GLN A 18 -4.51 -10.79 -3.28
CA GLN A 18 -5.15 -9.65 -3.95
C GLN A 18 -5.33 -8.44 -3.00
N VAL A 19 -4.39 -8.25 -2.07
CA VAL A 19 -4.38 -7.16 -1.08
C VAL A 19 -3.17 -6.28 -1.35
N GLY A 20 -3.40 -4.99 -1.58
CA GLY A 20 -2.33 -4.02 -1.75
C GLY A 20 -1.59 -3.76 -0.44
N VAL A 21 -0.28 -3.57 -0.51
CA VAL A 21 0.55 -3.27 0.67
C VAL A 21 1.37 -2.02 0.41
N LYS A 22 1.24 -1.03 1.30
CA LYS A 22 2.11 0.14 1.39
C LYS A 22 3.04 -0.04 2.58
N ILE A 23 4.34 0.15 2.40
CA ILE A 23 5.34 0.09 3.45
C ILE A 23 6.01 1.44 3.56
N GLU A 24 6.01 2.02 4.75
CA GLU A 24 6.71 3.26 5.09
C GLU A 24 7.97 2.93 5.89
N TYR A 25 9.11 3.50 5.51
CA TYR A 25 10.39 3.24 6.14
C TYR A 25 10.66 4.28 7.23
N LEU A 26 10.87 3.83 8.47
CA LEU A 26 11.31 4.69 9.56
C LEU A 26 12.81 4.48 9.81
N ASP A 27 13.63 5.29 9.13
CA ASP A 27 15.09 5.27 9.23
C ASP A 27 15.69 6.58 9.79
N GLY A 28 14.83 7.55 10.11
CA GLY A 28 15.25 8.87 10.62
C GLY A 28 15.88 9.78 9.55
N SER A 29 15.79 9.41 8.27
CA SER A 29 16.29 10.26 7.17
C SER A 29 15.32 11.37 6.79
N ALA A 30 14.03 11.26 7.16
CA ALA A 30 13.00 12.24 6.82
C ALA A 30 13.13 13.51 7.68
N GLY A 31 13.16 14.67 7.01
CA GLY A 31 13.04 15.97 7.66
C GLY A 31 11.63 16.21 8.27
N PRO A 32 11.46 17.27 9.09
CA PRO A 32 10.19 17.56 9.78
C PRO A 32 9.00 17.84 8.85
N ASP A 33 9.25 18.18 7.58
CA ASP A 33 8.24 18.44 6.55
C ASP A 33 8.38 17.51 5.33
N GLU A 34 9.17 16.43 5.44
CA GLU A 34 9.34 15.46 4.36
C GLU A 34 8.61 14.15 4.67
N ASP A 35 7.96 13.59 3.65
CA ASP A 35 7.31 12.29 3.75
C ASP A 35 8.34 11.18 3.95
N LEU A 36 7.96 10.13 4.69
CA LEU A 36 8.77 8.92 4.79
C LEU A 36 8.94 8.28 3.41
N GLN A 37 10.13 7.73 3.16
CA GLN A 37 10.32 6.87 2.01
C GLN A 37 9.29 5.72 2.07
N SER A 38 8.65 5.44 0.94
CA SER A 38 7.63 4.40 0.87
C SER A 38 7.83 3.43 -0.30
N TYR A 39 7.42 2.19 -0.09
CA TYR A 39 7.35 1.14 -1.10
C TYR A 39 5.90 0.69 -1.22
N VAL A 40 5.35 0.76 -2.42
CA VAL A 40 3.96 0.36 -2.71
C VAL A 40 4.00 -0.88 -3.58
N CYS A 41 3.34 -1.93 -3.11
CA CYS A 41 3.09 -3.14 -3.88
C CYS A 41 1.59 -3.26 -4.13
N SER A 42 1.21 -3.24 -5.41
CA SER A 42 -0.16 -3.45 -5.86
C SER A 42 -0.26 -4.79 -6.58
N PRO A 43 -1.38 -5.54 -6.41
CA PRO A 43 -1.57 -6.79 -7.14
C PRO A 43 -1.61 -6.53 -8.66
N THR A 44 -0.83 -7.31 -9.42
CA THR A 44 -0.69 -7.14 -10.88
C THR A 44 -1.90 -7.63 -11.66
N VAL A 45 -2.62 -8.61 -11.12
CA VAL A 45 -3.84 -9.14 -11.71
C VAL A 45 -5.05 -8.57 -10.96
N PRO A 46 -6.03 -7.95 -11.66
CA PRO A 46 -7.34 -7.75 -11.05
C PRO A 46 -7.87 -9.13 -10.61
N PRO A 47 -8.70 -9.23 -9.56
CA PRO A 47 -9.32 -10.49 -9.14
C PRO A 47 -10.07 -11.08 -10.34
N VAL A 48 -9.41 -11.99 -11.04
CA VAL A 48 -9.93 -12.62 -12.24
C VAL A 48 -11.15 -13.42 -11.80
N ALA A 49 -12.31 -13.03 -12.33
CA ALA A 49 -13.52 -13.84 -12.25
C ALA A 49 -13.16 -15.27 -12.62
N VAL A 50 -13.26 -16.17 -11.63
CA VAL A 50 -12.86 -17.56 -11.77
C VAL A 50 -13.68 -18.20 -12.89
N GLY A 51 -13.07 -18.35 -14.07
CA GLY A 51 -13.77 -18.90 -15.23
C GLY A 51 -13.28 -18.44 -16.59
N SER A 52 -11.98 -18.52 -16.90
CA SER A 52 -11.58 -18.79 -18.29
C SER A 52 -10.17 -19.37 -18.34
N ASP A 53 -10.09 -20.62 -18.78
CA ASP A 53 -8.88 -21.38 -19.05
C ASP A 53 -8.14 -20.77 -20.25
N SER A 54 -7.17 -19.88 -20.01
CA SER A 54 -6.15 -19.49 -21.01
C SER A 54 -5.01 -18.66 -20.37
N PRO A 55 -3.73 -18.98 -20.63
CA PRO A 55 -2.60 -18.23 -20.06
C PRO A 55 -2.29 -16.97 -20.88
N PRO A 56 -2.07 -15.79 -20.26
CA PRO A 56 -1.61 -14.63 -20.99
C PRO A 56 -0.09 -14.71 -21.18
N ARG A 57 0.33 -14.80 -22.45
CA ARG A 57 1.73 -14.67 -22.86
C ARG A 57 2.09 -13.18 -22.91
N SER A 58 3.25 -12.84 -22.35
CA SER A 58 3.79 -11.49 -22.21
C SER A 58 3.79 -10.69 -23.51
N SER A 59 3.30 -9.44 -23.48
CA SER A 59 3.92 -8.29 -24.15
C SER A 59 3.13 -6.99 -23.93
N SER A 60 3.82 -6.01 -23.34
CA SER A 60 3.89 -4.61 -23.76
C SER A 60 2.62 -3.73 -23.87
N SER A 61 2.78 -2.52 -23.30
CA SER A 61 2.13 -1.23 -23.60
C SER A 61 0.68 -0.97 -23.17
N MET A 62 0.56 0.12 -22.39
CA MET A 62 -0.50 1.15 -22.32
C MET A 62 -1.99 0.74 -22.32
N THR A 63 -2.74 1.49 -21.49
CA THR A 63 -4.22 1.54 -21.40
C THR A 63 -4.78 0.28 -20.73
N GLU A 64 -5.59 0.32 -19.68
CA GLU A 64 -6.77 1.17 -19.53
C GLU A 64 -7.09 1.51 -18.07
N GLN A 65 -7.45 2.77 -17.95
CA GLN A 65 -8.16 3.44 -16.89
C GLN A 65 -9.47 2.69 -16.58
N LEU A 66 -9.44 1.71 -15.68
CA LEU A 66 -10.64 1.11 -15.10
C LEU A 66 -10.96 1.81 -13.79
N SER A 67 -11.83 2.81 -13.89
CA SER A 67 -12.34 3.59 -12.78
C SER A 67 -13.32 2.79 -11.93
N ALA A 68 -12.96 2.71 -10.64
CA ALA A 68 -13.81 2.78 -9.45
C ALA A 68 -14.77 1.62 -9.15
N GLN A 69 -14.62 1.10 -7.93
CA GLN A 69 -15.50 0.21 -7.15
C GLN A 69 -15.14 -1.30 -7.12
N GLU A 70 -13.87 -1.66 -7.29
CA GLU A 70 -13.35 -2.88 -6.63
C GLU A 70 -12.45 -2.36 -5.50
N GLN A 71 -12.96 -2.38 -4.27
CA GLN A 71 -12.30 -1.76 -3.12
C GLN A 71 -11.06 -2.59 -2.77
N ALA A 72 -9.94 -2.34 -3.48
CA ALA A 72 -8.66 -2.94 -3.19
C ALA A 72 -8.31 -2.58 -1.74
N PHE A 73 -8.43 -3.55 -0.84
CA PHE A 73 -8.01 -3.41 0.54
C PHE A 73 -6.51 -3.14 0.51
N SER A 74 -6.11 -1.98 1.04
CA SER A 74 -4.70 -1.62 1.18
C SER A 74 -4.33 -1.62 2.66
N ILE A 75 -3.28 -2.37 2.99
CA ILE A 75 -2.69 -2.38 4.34
C ILE A 75 -1.48 -1.46 4.30
N THR A 76 -1.37 -0.58 5.30
CA THR A 76 -0.19 0.26 5.48
C THR A 76 0.65 -0.31 6.62
N LEU A 77 1.93 -0.54 6.37
CA LEU A 77 2.90 -1.06 7.32
C LEU A 77 4.00 -0.04 7.57
N LEU A 78 4.48 0.05 8.80
CA LEU A 78 5.70 0.76 9.16
C LEU A 78 6.83 -0.25 9.29
N TYR A 79 7.89 -0.07 8.52
CA TYR A 79 9.09 -0.89 8.61
C TYR A 79 10.17 -0.21 9.47
N ARG A 80 10.70 -1.00 10.40
CA ARG A 80 11.90 -0.72 11.20
C ARG A 80 12.85 -1.92 11.07
N PRO A 81 14.17 -1.76 11.30
CA PRO A 81 15.10 -2.89 11.21
C PRO A 81 14.62 -4.10 12.04
N GLY A 82 14.24 -5.19 11.34
CA GLY A 82 13.74 -6.43 11.94
C GLY A 82 12.27 -6.42 12.40
N HIS A 83 11.48 -5.37 12.11
CA HIS A 83 10.10 -5.24 12.61
C HIS A 83 9.14 -4.57 11.61
N TYR A 84 7.89 -5.06 11.58
CA TYR A 84 6.77 -4.43 10.87
C TYR A 84 5.64 -4.13 11.84
N ASP A 85 5.15 -2.90 11.84
CA ASP A 85 3.97 -2.46 12.59
C ASP A 85 2.82 -2.12 11.62
N ILE A 86 1.57 -2.33 12.01
CA ILE A 86 0.41 -1.95 11.18
C ILE A 86 0.05 -0.50 11.49
N LEU A 87 -0.04 0.33 10.44
CA LEU A 87 -0.50 1.70 10.55
C LEU A 87 -1.99 1.79 10.23
N TYR A 88 -2.71 2.50 11.08
CA TYR A 88 -4.11 2.85 10.86
C TYR A 88 -4.19 4.30 10.42
N PRO A 89 -4.91 4.61 9.33
CA PRO A 89 -5.21 5.99 8.98
C PRO A 89 -5.85 6.67 10.19
N ARG A 90 -5.40 7.89 10.50
CA ARG A 90 -6.18 8.72 11.41
C ARG A 90 -7.49 9.02 10.69
N GLU A 91 -8.60 8.87 11.39
CA GLU A 91 -9.84 9.48 10.93
C GLU A 91 -9.54 10.96 10.66
N SER A 92 -9.85 11.44 9.47
CA SER A 92 -9.74 12.86 9.10
C SER A 92 -10.77 13.63 9.93
N GLY A 93 -10.53 13.73 11.23
CA GLY A 93 -11.25 14.60 12.14
C GLY A 93 -10.92 16.02 11.73
N ASP A 94 -11.90 16.66 11.12
CA ASP A 94 -12.01 18.08 10.84
C ASP A 94 -11.08 18.92 11.74
N ALA A 95 -9.94 19.35 11.19
CA ALA A 95 -9.11 20.37 11.81
C ALA A 95 -9.80 21.73 11.60
N THR A 96 -10.96 21.93 12.22
CA THR A 96 -11.47 23.28 12.46
C THR A 96 -10.49 23.93 13.44
N GLN A 97 -9.51 24.63 12.87
CA GLN A 97 -8.66 25.57 13.59
C GLN A 97 -9.53 26.77 13.96
N GLU A 98 -10.29 26.65 15.06
CA GLU A 98 -10.97 27.77 15.72
C GLU A 98 -9.93 28.67 16.40
N ASP A 99 -9.18 29.42 15.60
CA ASP A 99 -8.47 30.60 16.10
C ASP A 99 -9.42 31.79 15.93
N SER A 100 -10.31 31.96 16.90
CA SER A 100 -11.21 33.11 17.01
C SER A 100 -11.22 33.61 18.45
N ALA A 101 -10.50 34.72 18.64
CA ALA A 101 -10.71 35.75 19.65
C ALA A 101 -10.76 35.30 21.12
N SER A 102 -9.62 35.39 21.81
CA SER A 102 -9.62 35.74 23.24
C SER A 102 -9.37 37.23 23.42
N SER A 103 -10.12 37.79 24.37
CA SER A 103 -10.51 39.19 24.63
C SER A 103 -9.40 40.23 24.76
#